data_AF-A0A4D7HD35-F1
#
_entry.id   AF-A0A4D7HD35-F1
#
_cell.length_a   1.000
_cell.length_b   1.000
_cell.length_c   1.000
_cell.angle_alpha   90.00
_cell.angle_beta   90.00
_cell.angle_gamma   90.00
#
_symmetry.space_group_name_H-M   'P 1'
#
loop_
_entity.id
_entity.type
_entity.pdbx_description
1 polymer ?
#
loop_
_entity_poly.entity_id
_entity_poly.type
_entity_poly.pdbx_seq_one_letter_code
_entity_poly.pdbx_strand_id
1 'polypeptide(L)'
;MTERAPTLDAVGHTVRDARQIVRKERRRTVDEREAFRAFGDRLAQIQPASAGRTVPATVRGSGVGEGGPNATRRVLNAYQRTVMAVPHYESEYGDTVGRSIVEEFGTGVGGALVSTDGLTPELQRVVAEAAKEAAADRESFVALLDEEAESLGTVLDGIDAVVERLRSLDDRPLPERSFDDLHDLRERVSALERRAGSLHAERQSKIRSHRQRLGVTDVDLPTFLYHDRPYTYPALSAVTTLVDAVRRARRRVERRLAATA
;
A
#
# COMPACT_ATOMS: atom_id res chain seq x y z
N MET A 1 -13.05 34.87 -17.35
CA MET A 1 -12.44 33.55 -17.52
C MET A 1 -12.45 32.85 -16.17
N THR A 2 -13.16 31.73 -16.12
CA THR A 2 -13.76 31.13 -14.93
C THR A 2 -12.80 30.14 -14.30
N GLU A 3 -11.88 30.62 -13.48
CA GLU A 3 -11.02 29.72 -12.68
C GLU A 3 -11.84 29.24 -11.47
N ARG A 4 -12.60 28.16 -11.65
CA ARG A 4 -13.22 27.43 -10.54
C ARG A 4 -12.06 26.99 -9.64
N ALA A 5 -11.91 27.64 -8.48
CA ALA A 5 -11.14 27.07 -7.39
C ALA A 5 -11.60 25.61 -7.19
N PRO A 6 -10.70 24.64 -7.01
CA PRO A 6 -11.10 23.29 -6.65
C PRO A 6 -12.07 23.42 -5.48
N THR A 7 -13.28 22.87 -5.66
CA THR A 7 -14.30 22.93 -4.63
C THR A 7 -13.72 22.32 -3.36
N LEU A 8 -14.06 22.84 -2.18
CA LEU A 8 -13.60 22.27 -0.91
C LEU A 8 -13.89 20.75 -0.83
N ASP A 9 -14.90 20.28 -1.57
CA ASP A 9 -15.21 18.86 -1.76
C ASP A 9 -14.12 18.05 -2.48
N ALA A 10 -13.43 18.65 -3.44
CA ALA A 10 -12.32 18.02 -4.16
C ALA A 10 -11.10 17.78 -3.25
N VAL A 11 -10.92 18.61 -2.21
CA VAL A 11 -9.80 18.51 -1.27
C VAL A 11 -9.80 17.17 -0.55
N GLY A 12 -10.95 16.76 -0.01
CA GLY A 12 -11.07 15.46 0.68
C GLY A 12 -11.11 14.28 -0.30
N HIS A 13 -11.58 14.47 -1.54
CA HIS A 13 -11.73 13.41 -2.52
C HIS A 13 -10.40 12.71 -2.85
N THR A 14 -9.34 13.47 -3.09
CA THR A 14 -8.00 12.92 -3.39
C THR A 14 -7.48 12.01 -2.27
N VAL A 15 -7.69 12.39 -1.00
CA VAL A 15 -7.26 11.57 0.14
C VAL A 15 -8.15 10.33 0.29
N ARG A 16 -9.45 10.43 -0.02
CA ARG A 16 -10.36 9.28 -0.02
C ARG A 16 -10.01 8.26 -1.11
N ASP A 17 -9.66 8.72 -2.33
CA ASP A 17 -9.16 7.86 -3.41
C ASP A 17 -7.86 7.17 -3.00
N ALA A 18 -6.91 7.91 -2.44
CA ALA A 18 -5.67 7.35 -1.90
C ALA A 18 -5.92 6.24 -0.85
N ARG A 19 -6.86 6.45 0.08
CA ARG A 19 -7.25 5.41 1.06
C ARG A 19 -7.86 4.17 0.40
N GLN A 20 -8.61 4.32 -0.69
CA GLN A 20 -9.13 3.16 -1.44
C GLN A 20 -8.00 2.37 -2.09
N ILE A 21 -7.00 3.05 -2.65
CA ILE A 21 -5.80 2.43 -3.22
C ILE A 21 -5.05 1.63 -2.16
N VAL A 22 -4.74 2.25 -1.01
CA VAL A 22 -4.03 1.57 0.09
C VAL A 22 -4.81 0.35 0.60
N ARG A 23 -6.14 0.46 0.72
CA ARG A 23 -6.99 -0.67 1.12
C ARG A 23 -6.97 -1.82 0.12
N LYS A 24 -7.02 -1.50 -1.18
CA LYS A 24 -6.95 -2.49 -2.25
C LYS A 24 -5.60 -3.21 -2.22
N GLU A 25 -4.52 -2.45 -2.14
CA GLU A 25 -3.16 -2.99 -2.07
C GLU A 25 -2.98 -3.89 -0.84
N ARG A 26 -3.38 -3.40 0.34
CA ARG A 26 -3.32 -4.18 1.58
C ARG A 26 -4.06 -5.51 1.47
N ARG A 27 -5.26 -5.52 0.88
CA ARG A 27 -6.03 -6.76 0.70
C ARG A 27 -5.26 -7.75 -0.18
N ARG A 28 -4.69 -7.28 -1.29
CA ARG A 28 -3.86 -8.12 -2.19
C ARG A 28 -2.66 -8.70 -1.48
N THR A 29 -1.91 -7.87 -0.76
CA THR A 29 -0.72 -8.30 -0.01
C THR A 29 -1.08 -9.32 1.07
N VAL A 30 -2.23 -9.17 1.75
CA VAL A 30 -2.73 -10.17 2.71
C VAL A 30 -3.08 -11.48 2.01
N ASP A 31 -3.79 -11.43 0.88
CA ASP A 31 -4.15 -12.63 0.11
C ASP A 31 -2.88 -13.38 -0.36
N GLU A 32 -1.87 -12.66 -0.83
CA GLU A 32 -0.56 -13.22 -1.19
C GLU A 32 0.18 -13.83 -0.01
N ARG A 33 0.21 -13.15 1.14
CA ARG A 33 0.82 -13.66 2.37
C ARG A 33 0.23 -15.01 2.76
N GLU A 34 -1.10 -15.10 2.80
CA GLU A 34 -1.79 -16.35 3.15
C GLU A 34 -1.55 -17.42 2.07
N ALA A 35 -1.42 -17.03 0.80
CA ALA A 35 -1.08 -17.95 -0.28
C ALA A 35 0.33 -18.53 -0.16
N PHE A 36 1.33 -17.73 0.24
CA PHE A 36 2.68 -18.21 0.52
C PHE A 36 2.75 -19.11 1.76
N ARG A 37 1.99 -18.80 2.82
CA ARG A 37 1.84 -19.70 3.98
C ARG A 37 1.24 -21.05 3.57
N ALA A 38 0.12 -21.01 2.84
CA ALA A 38 -0.53 -22.22 2.33
C ALA A 38 0.37 -23.02 1.36
N PHE A 39 1.20 -22.33 0.58
CA PHE A 39 2.21 -22.97 -0.25
C PHE A 39 3.23 -23.73 0.60
N GLY A 40 3.80 -23.09 1.62
CA GLY A 40 4.73 -23.71 2.56
C GLY A 40 4.14 -24.94 3.24
N ASP A 41 2.89 -24.87 3.68
CA ASP A 41 2.18 -26.00 4.29
C ASP A 41 2.02 -27.17 3.30
N ARG A 42 1.65 -26.89 2.05
CA ARG A 42 1.54 -27.92 1.00
C ARG A 42 2.90 -28.51 0.64
N LEU A 43 3.94 -27.69 0.59
CA LEU A 43 5.32 -28.11 0.31
C LEU A 43 5.81 -29.10 1.36
N ALA A 44 5.49 -28.89 2.64
CA ALA A 44 5.85 -29.80 3.72
C ALA A 44 5.22 -31.20 3.59
N GLN A 45 4.12 -31.34 2.85
CA GLN A 45 3.44 -32.62 2.57
C GLN A 45 3.99 -33.36 1.34
N ILE A 46 4.94 -32.76 0.61
CA ILE A 46 5.56 -33.39 -0.56
C ILE A 46 6.79 -34.18 -0.08
N GLN A 47 6.88 -35.46 -0.44
CA GLN A 47 8.05 -36.26 -0.12
C GLN A 47 9.14 -36.00 -1.16
N PRO A 48 10.35 -35.58 -0.74
CA PRO A 48 11.48 -35.44 -1.65
C PRO A 48 11.97 -36.83 -2.08
N ALA A 49 12.70 -36.89 -3.20
CA ALA A 49 13.38 -38.12 -3.58
C ALA A 49 14.36 -38.51 -2.47
N SER A 50 14.21 -39.73 -1.92
CA SER A 50 15.14 -40.23 -0.90
C SER A 50 16.54 -40.30 -1.50
N ALA A 51 17.47 -39.56 -0.92
CA ALA A 51 18.89 -39.76 -1.16
C ALA A 51 19.27 -41.15 -0.63
N GLY A 52 19.31 -42.15 -1.52
CA GLY A 52 19.92 -43.46 -1.29
C GLY A 52 19.29 -44.34 -0.19
N ARG A 53 18.29 -45.15 -0.54
CA ARG A 53 18.20 -46.53 -0.05
C ARG A 53 18.15 -47.46 -1.25
N THR A 54 19.29 -48.06 -1.58
CA THR A 54 19.33 -49.29 -2.37
C THR A 54 18.66 -50.38 -1.55
N VAL A 55 17.34 -50.52 -1.71
CA VAL A 55 16.61 -51.65 -1.17
C VAL A 55 16.92 -52.85 -2.07
N PRO A 56 17.40 -53.99 -1.54
CA PRO A 56 17.63 -55.17 -2.36
C PRO A 56 16.32 -55.63 -3.00
N ALA A 57 16.38 -55.96 -4.28
CA ALA A 57 15.26 -56.31 -5.14
C ALA A 57 14.58 -57.63 -4.71
N THR A 58 13.77 -57.60 -3.65
CA THR A 58 12.88 -58.70 -3.28
C THR A 58 11.67 -58.18 -2.48
N VAL A 59 10.72 -57.53 -3.15
CA VAL A 59 9.26 -57.62 -2.92
C VAL A 59 8.58 -56.94 -4.10
N ARG A 60 7.89 -57.70 -4.96
CA ARG A 60 6.86 -57.15 -5.87
C ARG A 60 5.66 -56.77 -5.01
N GLY A 61 5.62 -55.52 -4.58
CA GLY A 61 4.44 -54.87 -4.04
C GLY A 61 4.42 -53.46 -4.59
N SER A 62 3.31 -53.05 -5.21
CA SER A 62 3.11 -51.72 -5.80
C SER A 62 3.31 -50.62 -4.77
N GLY A 63 4.55 -50.17 -4.64
CA GLY A 63 4.94 -48.93 -3.99
C GLY A 63 5.88 -48.23 -4.95
N VAL A 64 5.31 -47.58 -5.97
CA VAL A 64 6.08 -46.69 -6.84
C VAL A 64 6.64 -45.61 -5.92
N GLY A 65 7.95 -45.59 -5.72
CA GLY A 65 8.60 -44.49 -5.02
C GLY A 65 8.25 -43.19 -5.74
N GLU A 66 7.42 -42.35 -5.12
CA GLU A 66 6.98 -41.04 -5.64
C GLU A 66 8.11 -39.99 -5.68
N GLY A 67 9.33 -40.37 -5.34
CA GLY A 67 10.51 -39.51 -5.34
C GLY A 67 11.16 -39.44 -6.73
N GLY A 68 10.89 -38.36 -7.48
CA GLY A 68 11.44 -38.08 -8.81
C GLY A 68 10.82 -36.81 -9.45
N PRO A 69 10.81 -36.66 -10.80
CA PRO A 69 10.23 -35.50 -11.52
C PRO A 69 8.78 -35.17 -11.13
N ASN A 70 8.05 -36.16 -10.62
CA ASN A 70 6.71 -36.00 -10.06
C ASN A 70 6.68 -35.11 -8.81
N ALA A 71 7.71 -35.14 -7.95
CA ALA A 71 7.79 -34.30 -6.76
C ALA A 71 7.99 -32.82 -7.13
N THR A 72 8.92 -32.50 -8.03
CA THR A 72 9.08 -31.12 -8.54
C THR A 72 7.79 -30.63 -9.20
N ARG A 73 7.14 -31.45 -10.04
CA ARG A 73 5.85 -31.10 -10.63
C ARG A 73 4.75 -30.86 -9.58
N ARG A 74 4.74 -31.62 -8.48
CA ARG A 74 3.83 -31.37 -7.35
C ARG A 74 4.12 -30.05 -6.65
N VAL A 75 5.39 -29.64 -6.51
CA VAL A 75 5.76 -28.33 -5.97
C VAL A 75 5.26 -27.21 -6.88
N LEU A 76 5.53 -27.29 -8.18
CA LEU A 76 5.05 -26.31 -9.16
C LEU A 76 3.52 -26.21 -9.18
N ASN A 77 2.82 -27.35 -9.09
CA ASN A 77 1.37 -27.38 -9.01
C ASN A 77 0.85 -26.80 -7.68
N ALA A 78 1.53 -27.07 -6.57
CA ALA A 78 1.17 -26.50 -5.27
C ALA A 78 1.27 -24.98 -5.32
N TYR A 79 2.37 -24.43 -5.86
CA TYR A 79 2.59 -22.99 -6.06
C TYR A 79 1.49 -22.38 -6.94
N GLN A 80 1.21 -22.99 -8.09
CA GLN A 80 0.17 -22.51 -9.00
C GLN A 80 -1.22 -22.50 -8.35
N ARG A 81 -1.53 -23.50 -7.51
CA ARG A 81 -2.82 -23.64 -6.82
C ARG A 81 -2.91 -22.87 -5.50
N THR A 82 -1.89 -22.10 -5.12
CA THR A 82 -1.92 -21.22 -3.96
C THR A 82 -1.55 -19.80 -4.39
N VAL A 83 -0.26 -19.55 -4.67
CA VAL A 83 0.28 -18.21 -4.95
C VAL A 83 -0.32 -17.65 -6.22
N MET A 84 -0.35 -18.43 -7.31
CA MET A 84 -0.95 -17.96 -8.57
C MET A 84 -2.48 -18.04 -8.61
N ALA A 85 -3.10 -18.61 -7.56
CA ALA A 85 -4.54 -18.76 -7.46
C ALA A 85 -5.21 -17.62 -6.67
N VAL A 86 -4.45 -16.63 -6.22
CA VAL A 86 -5.03 -15.44 -5.56
C VAL A 86 -5.89 -14.65 -6.57
N PRO A 87 -6.99 -14.01 -6.14
CA PRO A 87 -7.99 -13.47 -7.07
C PRO A 87 -7.46 -12.44 -8.07
N HIS A 88 -6.39 -11.71 -7.72
CA HIS A 88 -5.81 -10.65 -8.54
C HIS A 88 -4.63 -11.11 -9.40
N TYR A 89 -4.17 -12.35 -9.27
CA TYR A 89 -2.91 -12.77 -9.88
C TYR A 89 -2.89 -12.61 -11.41
N GLU A 90 -3.90 -13.16 -12.08
CA GLU A 90 -3.99 -13.15 -13.55
C GLU A 90 -4.09 -11.73 -14.12
N SER A 91 -4.81 -10.84 -13.44
CA SER A 91 -5.00 -9.46 -13.91
C SER A 91 -3.77 -8.57 -13.69
N GLU A 92 -2.97 -8.86 -12.67
CA GLU A 92 -1.84 -7.99 -12.27
C GLU A 92 -0.50 -8.49 -12.82
N TYR A 93 -0.29 -9.81 -12.86
CA TYR A 93 0.98 -10.41 -13.27
C TYR A 93 0.82 -11.21 -14.57
N GLY A 94 -0.13 -12.15 -14.62
CA GLY A 94 -0.38 -12.97 -15.80
C GLY A 94 0.83 -13.80 -16.28
N ASP A 95 1.80 -14.05 -15.39
CA ASP A 95 3.05 -14.72 -15.72
C ASP A 95 2.95 -16.25 -15.71
N THR A 96 3.91 -16.90 -16.38
CA THR A 96 4.06 -18.35 -16.29
C THR A 96 4.57 -18.79 -14.91
N VAL A 97 4.24 -20.02 -14.48
CA VAL A 97 4.67 -20.59 -13.18
C VAL A 97 6.18 -20.46 -12.98
N GLY A 98 6.97 -20.81 -13.99
CA GLY A 98 8.43 -20.79 -13.91
C GLY A 98 9.00 -19.38 -13.75
N ARG A 99 8.43 -18.41 -14.48
CA ARG A 99 8.83 -17.00 -14.35
C ARG A 99 8.54 -16.46 -12.95
N SER A 100 7.31 -16.66 -12.47
CA SER A 100 6.92 -16.18 -11.15
C SER A 100 7.75 -16.79 -10.02
N ILE A 101 8.06 -18.09 -10.10
CA ILE A 101 8.94 -18.75 -9.12
C ILE A 101 10.36 -18.16 -9.12
N VAL A 102 10.90 -17.83 -10.30
CA VAL A 102 12.23 -17.21 -10.40
C VAL A 102 12.22 -15.78 -9.90
N GLU A 103 11.15 -15.03 -10.13
CA GLU A 103 10.99 -13.67 -9.61
C GLU A 103 10.85 -13.66 -8.08
N GLU A 104 10.07 -14.59 -7.51
CA GLU A 104 9.82 -14.64 -6.05
C GLU A 104 10.94 -15.30 -5.25
N PHE A 105 11.60 -16.34 -5.78
CA PHE A 105 12.64 -17.08 -5.05
C PHE A 105 14.06 -16.83 -5.59
N GLY A 106 14.20 -15.93 -6.56
CA GLY A 106 15.44 -15.61 -7.23
C GLY A 106 15.92 -16.69 -8.22
N THR A 107 16.90 -16.33 -9.03
CA THR A 107 17.47 -17.18 -10.08
C THR A 107 18.14 -18.45 -9.56
N GLY A 108 18.66 -18.43 -8.32
CA GLY A 108 19.26 -19.61 -7.70
C GLY A 108 18.22 -20.67 -7.35
N VAL A 109 17.31 -20.37 -6.42
CA VAL A 109 16.33 -21.33 -5.90
C VAL A 109 15.22 -21.59 -6.91
N GLY A 110 14.65 -20.53 -7.49
CA GLY A 110 13.60 -20.65 -8.49
C GLY A 110 14.11 -21.30 -9.78
N GLY A 111 15.32 -20.95 -10.22
CA GLY A 111 15.95 -21.57 -11.38
C GLY A 111 16.19 -23.06 -11.20
N ALA A 112 16.61 -23.50 -10.00
CA ALA A 112 16.74 -24.91 -9.67
C ALA A 112 15.40 -25.65 -9.72
N LEU A 113 14.32 -25.07 -9.18
CA LEU A 113 12.98 -25.67 -9.27
C LEU A 113 12.49 -25.85 -10.71
N VAL A 114 12.82 -24.92 -11.60
CA VAL A 114 12.40 -24.96 -13.01
C VAL A 114 13.28 -25.90 -13.84
N SER A 115 14.56 -26.05 -13.48
CA SER A 115 15.56 -26.78 -14.29
C SER A 115 15.82 -28.22 -13.83
N THR A 116 15.47 -28.60 -12.61
CA THR A 116 15.87 -29.89 -12.02
C THR A 116 14.76 -30.93 -12.08
N ASP A 117 15.08 -32.14 -12.56
CA ASP A 117 14.17 -33.30 -12.63
C ASP A 117 13.95 -34.02 -11.27
N GLY A 118 14.21 -33.36 -10.14
CA GLY A 118 13.97 -33.97 -8.84
C GLY A 118 14.05 -33.00 -7.68
N LEU A 119 13.14 -33.19 -6.72
CA LEU A 119 13.12 -32.48 -5.45
C LEU A 119 14.05 -33.19 -4.45
N THR A 120 15.21 -32.61 -4.17
CA THR A 120 16.07 -33.08 -3.08
C THR A 120 15.56 -32.53 -1.73
N PRO A 121 15.85 -33.19 -0.60
CA PRO A 121 15.52 -32.65 0.73
C PRO A 121 16.11 -31.26 0.96
N GLU A 122 17.33 -31.01 0.47
CA GLU A 122 17.99 -29.72 0.59
C GLU A 122 17.27 -28.64 -0.19
N LEU A 123 16.90 -28.90 -1.45
CA LEU A 123 16.14 -27.98 -2.28
C LEU A 123 14.77 -27.70 -1.65
N GLN A 124 14.08 -28.73 -1.14
CA GLN A 124 12.79 -28.56 -0.46
C GLN A 124 12.90 -27.63 0.75
N ARG A 125 13.92 -27.79 1.60
CA ARG A 125 14.13 -26.88 2.74
C ARG A 125 14.37 -25.45 2.28
N VAL A 126 15.23 -25.25 1.27
CA VAL A 126 15.54 -23.91 0.77
C VAL A 126 14.31 -23.23 0.19
N VAL A 127 13.46 -23.95 -0.56
CA VAL A 127 12.18 -23.44 -1.07
C VAL A 127 11.21 -23.13 0.07
N ALA A 128 11.17 -23.97 1.12
CA ALA A 128 10.33 -23.72 2.27
C ALA A 128 10.75 -22.46 3.04
N GLU A 129 12.05 -22.22 3.20
CA GLU A 129 12.55 -20.98 3.79
C GLU A 129 12.26 -19.77 2.89
N ALA A 130 12.44 -19.87 1.58
CA ALA A 130 12.09 -18.81 0.63
C ALA A 130 10.59 -18.46 0.67
N ALA A 131 9.71 -19.46 0.80
CA ALA A 131 8.27 -19.24 0.96
C ALA A 131 7.92 -18.53 2.28
N LYS A 132 8.63 -18.85 3.37
CA LYS A 132 8.46 -18.17 4.67
C LYS A 132 8.96 -16.74 4.61
N GLU A 133 10.10 -16.50 3.98
CA GLU A 133 10.66 -15.16 3.76
C GLU A 133 9.70 -14.31 2.94
N ALA A 134 9.19 -14.82 1.80
CA ALA A 134 8.17 -14.14 1.00
C ALA A 134 6.93 -13.79 1.82
N ALA A 135 6.44 -14.70 2.68
CA ALA A 135 5.32 -14.41 3.57
C ALA A 135 5.65 -13.34 4.64
N ALA A 136 6.87 -13.33 5.18
CA ALA A 136 7.34 -12.35 6.15
C ALA A 136 7.53 -10.95 5.52
N ASP A 137 7.98 -10.90 4.26
CA ASP A 137 8.08 -9.66 3.50
C ASP A 137 6.70 -9.05 3.27
N ARG A 138 5.71 -9.86 2.85
CA ARG A 138 4.32 -9.40 2.73
C ARG A 138 3.75 -8.94 4.08
N GLU A 139 4.03 -9.65 5.18
CA GLU A 139 3.61 -9.22 6.53
C GLU A 139 4.18 -7.83 6.89
N SER A 140 5.47 -7.62 6.62
CA SER A 140 6.15 -6.34 6.85
C SER A 140 5.56 -5.23 5.97
N PHE A 141 5.23 -5.54 4.72
CA PHE A 141 4.59 -4.60 3.81
C PHE A 141 3.16 -4.26 4.23
N VAL A 142 2.36 -5.24 4.71
CA VAL A 142 1.03 -4.98 5.29
C VAL A 142 1.11 -4.00 6.46
N ALA A 143 2.09 -4.17 7.36
CA ALA A 143 2.27 -3.25 8.48
C ALA A 143 2.57 -1.81 7.99
N LEU A 144 3.38 -1.67 6.94
CA LEU A 144 3.66 -0.37 6.33
C LEU A 144 2.40 0.25 5.68
N LEU A 145 1.57 -0.55 5.02
CA LEU A 145 0.29 -0.11 4.45
C LEU A 145 -0.71 0.31 5.53
N ASP A 146 -0.73 -0.38 6.67
CA ASP A 146 -1.55 -0.03 7.83
C ASP A 146 -1.13 1.33 8.41
N GLU A 147 0.18 1.58 8.60
CA GLU A 147 0.69 2.88 9.04
C GLU A 147 0.32 4.02 8.07
N GLU A 148 0.36 3.78 6.76
CA GLU A 148 -0.05 4.77 5.75
C GLU A 148 -1.56 4.99 5.77
N ALA A 149 -2.37 3.94 5.90
CA ALA A 149 -3.83 4.05 5.99
C ALA A 149 -4.27 4.88 7.20
N GLU A 150 -3.64 4.68 8.36
CA GLU A 150 -3.85 5.49 9.57
C GLU A 150 -3.43 6.95 9.36
N SER A 151 -2.27 7.18 8.74
CA SER A 151 -1.80 8.53 8.43
C SER A 151 -2.76 9.28 7.51
N LEU A 152 -3.28 8.62 6.46
CA LEU A 152 -4.25 9.21 5.55
C LEU A 152 -5.59 9.48 6.23
N GLY A 153 -6.00 8.60 7.16
CA GLY A 153 -7.18 8.81 8.01
C GLY A 153 -7.06 10.11 8.83
N THR A 154 -5.97 10.24 9.59
CA THR A 154 -5.70 11.43 10.41
C THR A 154 -5.70 12.73 9.58
N VAL A 155 -5.08 12.70 8.39
CA VAL A 155 -5.07 13.88 7.50
C VAL A 155 -6.46 14.20 6.97
N LEU A 156 -7.23 13.18 6.57
CA LEU A 156 -8.59 13.39 6.06
C LEU A 156 -9.50 14.00 7.14
N ASP A 157 -9.46 13.48 8.36
CA ASP A 157 -10.25 14.00 9.48
C ASP A 157 -9.86 15.46 9.78
N GLY A 158 -8.56 15.78 9.71
CA GLY A 158 -8.07 17.14 9.85
C GLY A 158 -8.55 18.07 8.74
N ILE A 159 -8.56 17.61 7.49
CA ILE A 159 -9.08 18.35 6.34
C ILE A 159 -10.58 18.61 6.53
N ASP A 160 -11.36 17.57 6.80
CA ASP A 160 -12.81 17.64 6.93
C ASP A 160 -13.20 18.61 8.07
N ALA A 161 -12.50 18.57 9.21
CA ALA A 161 -12.70 19.51 10.30
C ALA A 161 -12.44 20.98 9.91
N VAL A 162 -11.38 21.26 9.14
CA VAL A 162 -11.09 22.63 8.66
C VAL A 162 -12.13 23.07 7.63
N VAL A 163 -12.54 22.18 6.73
CA VAL A 163 -13.54 22.46 5.69
C VAL A 163 -14.91 22.75 6.32
N GLU A 164 -15.37 21.92 7.25
CA GLU A 164 -16.61 22.12 7.98
C GLU A 164 -16.59 23.44 8.76
N ARG A 165 -15.47 23.72 9.44
CA ARG A 165 -15.34 24.98 10.17
C ARG A 165 -15.38 26.18 9.23
N LEU A 166 -14.70 26.12 8.08
CA LEU A 166 -14.72 27.18 7.09
C LEU A 166 -16.14 27.42 6.53
N ARG A 167 -16.90 26.35 6.27
CA ARG A 167 -18.32 26.44 5.87
C ARG A 167 -19.17 27.09 6.96
N SER A 168 -18.98 26.72 8.22
CA SER A 168 -19.73 27.32 9.34
C SER A 168 -19.45 28.81 9.54
N LEU A 169 -18.29 29.30 9.07
CA LEU A 169 -17.92 30.71 9.12
C LEU A 169 -18.49 31.54 7.96
N ASP A 170 -19.01 30.89 6.92
CA ASP A 170 -19.69 31.52 5.78
C ASP A 170 -21.22 31.59 6.01
N ASP A 171 -21.62 31.87 7.26
CA ASP A 171 -23.03 31.90 7.71
C ASP A 171 -23.82 33.10 7.20
N ARG A 172 -23.15 34.18 6.79
CA ARG A 172 -23.74 35.38 6.18
C ARG A 172 -22.73 36.14 5.30
N PRO A 173 -23.19 36.87 4.28
CA PRO A 173 -22.34 37.66 3.40
C PRO A 173 -21.43 38.64 4.16
N LEU A 174 -20.16 38.75 3.72
CA LEU A 174 -19.20 39.70 4.30
C LEU A 174 -19.67 41.17 4.32
N PRO A 175 -20.45 41.68 3.34
CA PRO A 175 -20.96 43.04 3.38
C PRO A 175 -21.91 43.35 4.54
N GLU A 176 -22.62 42.33 5.05
CA GLU A 176 -23.64 42.45 6.11
C GLU A 176 -23.04 42.38 7.53
N ARG A 177 -21.72 42.22 7.64
CA ARG A 177 -21.02 42.11 8.93
C ARG A 177 -20.54 43.47 9.41
N SER A 178 -20.59 43.68 10.72
CA SER A 178 -19.96 44.83 11.38
C SER A 178 -18.44 44.74 11.35
N PHE A 179 -17.75 45.82 11.71
CA PHE A 179 -16.28 45.82 11.84
C PHE A 179 -15.81 44.75 12.85
N ASP A 180 -16.43 44.69 14.04
CA ASP A 180 -16.08 43.73 15.08
C ASP A 180 -16.33 42.28 14.62
N ASP A 181 -17.46 42.03 13.93
CA ASP A 181 -17.75 40.72 13.34
C ASP A 181 -16.70 40.29 12.30
N LEU A 182 -16.19 41.23 11.50
CA LEU A 182 -15.15 40.99 10.50
C LEU A 182 -13.79 40.75 11.17
N HIS A 183 -13.49 41.45 12.26
CA HIS A 183 -12.28 41.24 13.05
C HIS A 183 -12.28 39.85 13.68
N ASP A 184 -13.38 39.45 14.34
CA ASP A 184 -13.56 38.12 14.91
C ASP A 184 -13.47 37.02 13.84
N LEU A 185 -14.10 37.25 12.69
CA LEU A 185 -14.02 36.33 11.55
C LEU A 185 -12.58 36.18 11.06
N ARG A 186 -11.82 37.27 10.97
CA ARG A 186 -10.41 37.23 10.57
C ARG A 186 -9.58 36.39 11.52
N GLU A 187 -9.77 36.53 12.83
CA GLU A 187 -9.06 35.73 13.83
C GLU A 187 -9.41 34.24 13.72
N ARG A 188 -10.69 33.90 13.53
CA ARG A 188 -11.15 32.52 13.33
C ARG A 188 -10.56 31.90 12.06
N VAL A 189 -10.56 32.62 10.94
CA VAL A 189 -9.97 32.14 9.68
C VAL A 189 -8.44 32.02 9.79
N SER A 190 -7.78 32.92 10.53
CA SER A 190 -6.34 32.83 10.80
C SER A 190 -5.98 31.60 11.65
N ALA A 191 -6.84 31.23 12.61
CA ALA A 191 -6.69 29.98 13.35
C ALA A 191 -6.82 28.74 12.44
N LEU A 192 -7.74 28.78 11.47
CA LEU A 192 -7.85 27.72 10.46
C LEU A 192 -6.62 27.65 9.56
N GLU A 193 -6.02 28.80 9.19
CA GLU A 193 -4.79 28.81 8.38
C GLU A 193 -3.65 28.12 9.13
N ARG A 194 -3.50 28.42 10.43
CA ARG A 194 -2.52 27.75 11.30
C ARG A 194 -2.78 26.24 11.38
N ARG A 195 -4.03 25.82 11.56
CA ARG A 195 -4.39 24.40 11.63
C ARG A 195 -4.07 23.66 10.32
N ALA A 196 -4.43 24.24 9.18
CA ALA A 196 -4.10 23.67 7.86
C ALA A 196 -2.57 23.61 7.64
N GLY A 197 -1.83 24.61 8.09
CA GLY A 197 -0.37 24.61 8.10
C GLY A 197 0.25 23.52 8.97
N SER A 198 -0.33 23.25 10.15
CA SER A 198 0.09 22.14 11.02
C SER A 198 -0.10 20.78 10.35
N LEU A 199 -1.26 20.53 9.73
CA LEU A 199 -1.51 19.29 8.98
C LEU A 199 -0.47 19.08 7.86
N HIS A 200 -0.08 20.16 7.19
CA HIS A 200 0.93 20.11 6.13
C HIS A 200 2.30 19.71 6.70
N ALA A 201 2.71 20.34 7.81
CA ALA A 201 3.98 20.07 8.47
C ALA A 201 4.04 18.66 9.08
N GLU A 202 2.95 18.20 9.70
CA GLU A 202 2.81 16.85 10.25
C GLU A 202 2.98 15.80 9.15
N ARG A 203 2.29 15.98 8.00
CA ARG A 203 2.42 15.04 6.87
C ARG A 203 3.83 15.02 6.28
N GLN A 204 4.45 16.18 6.13
CA GLN A 204 5.86 16.28 5.70
C GLN A 204 6.81 15.56 6.67
N SER A 205 6.59 15.67 7.97
CA SER A 205 7.37 14.96 8.99
C SER A 205 7.22 13.44 8.87
N LYS A 206 5.99 12.95 8.70
CA LYS A 206 5.70 11.51 8.54
C LYS A 206 6.35 10.92 7.28
N ILE A 207 6.27 11.62 6.15
CA ILE A 207 6.93 11.19 4.90
C ILE A 207 8.45 11.08 5.10
N ARG A 208 9.08 12.08 5.75
CA ARG A 208 10.53 12.04 6.03
C ARG A 208 10.90 10.89 6.98
N SER A 209 10.08 10.63 8.00
CA SER A 209 10.30 9.52 8.94
C SER A 209 10.20 8.16 8.24
N HIS A 210 9.22 7.96 7.35
CA HIS A 210 9.10 6.72 6.57
C HIS A 210 10.32 6.49 5.68
N ARG A 211 10.81 7.53 4.99
CA ARG A 211 12.04 7.43 4.16
C ARG A 211 13.28 7.07 4.97
N GLN A 212 13.41 7.58 6.20
CA GLN A 212 14.53 7.24 7.08
C GLN A 212 14.47 5.79 7.56
N ARG A 213 13.27 5.24 7.77
CA ARG A 213 13.05 3.85 8.19
C ARG A 213 13.30 2.83 7.07
N LEU A 214 12.90 3.15 5.84
CA LEU A 214 13.05 2.31 4.65
C LEU A 214 14.47 2.36 4.06
N GLY A 215 15.49 2.55 4.89
CA GLY A 215 16.86 2.74 4.43
C GLY A 215 17.24 1.76 3.31
N VAL A 216 17.68 2.31 2.17
CA VAL A 216 18.25 1.60 1.01
C VAL A 216 17.26 1.08 -0.06
N THR A 217 16.09 1.71 -0.25
CA THR A 217 15.31 1.56 -1.52
C THR A 217 15.12 2.90 -2.22
N ASP A 218 15.37 2.96 -3.54
CA ASP A 218 15.25 4.18 -4.36
C ASP A 218 13.79 4.68 -4.55
N VAL A 219 12.80 3.84 -4.23
CA VAL A 219 11.38 4.17 -4.40
C VAL A 219 10.70 4.23 -3.04
N ASP A 220 10.12 5.39 -2.69
CA ASP A 220 9.33 5.53 -1.47
C ASP A 220 7.90 4.98 -1.65
N LEU A 221 7.25 4.64 -0.53
CA LEU A 221 5.92 4.04 -0.53
C LEU A 221 4.87 4.84 -1.34
N PRO A 222 4.79 6.19 -1.25
CA PRO A 222 3.87 6.96 -2.10
C PRO A 222 4.16 6.82 -3.59
N THR A 223 5.43 6.80 -3.99
CA THR A 223 5.80 6.60 -5.40
C THR A 223 5.37 5.23 -5.90
N PHE A 224 5.51 4.18 -5.07
CA PHE A 224 5.00 2.84 -5.38
C PHE A 224 3.46 2.82 -5.48
N LEU A 225 2.76 3.29 -4.45
CA LEU A 225 1.30 3.16 -4.36
C LEU A 225 0.53 3.97 -5.41
N TYR A 226 1.07 5.13 -5.79
CA TYR A 226 0.34 6.10 -6.61
C TYR A 226 0.98 6.29 -7.99
N HIS A 227 1.81 5.36 -8.45
CA HIS A 227 2.50 5.45 -9.75
C HIS A 227 1.55 5.67 -10.94
N ASP A 228 0.37 5.05 -10.92
CA ASP A 228 -0.66 5.18 -11.97
C ASP A 228 -1.63 6.35 -11.74
N ARG A 229 -1.33 7.26 -10.80
CA ARG A 229 -2.21 8.37 -10.44
C ARG A 229 -1.63 9.70 -10.90
N PRO A 230 -2.47 10.73 -11.13
CA PRO A 230 -2.00 12.07 -11.48
C PRO A 230 -1.32 12.80 -10.31
N TYR A 231 -1.15 12.14 -9.16
CA TYR A 231 -0.55 12.69 -7.95
C TYR A 231 0.36 11.64 -7.30
N THR A 232 1.49 12.08 -6.74
CA THR A 232 2.41 11.19 -5.99
C THR A 232 2.22 11.30 -4.48
N TYR A 233 1.78 12.45 -3.98
CA TYR A 233 1.61 12.71 -2.54
C TYR A 233 0.19 13.23 -2.26
N PRO A 234 -0.85 12.37 -2.31
CA PRO A 234 -2.26 12.78 -2.30
C PRO A 234 -2.63 13.65 -1.10
N ALA A 235 -2.23 13.23 0.11
CA ALA A 235 -2.46 13.99 1.34
C ALA A 235 -1.79 15.36 1.32
N LEU A 236 -0.57 15.45 0.77
CA LEU A 236 0.15 16.72 0.70
C LEU A 236 -0.55 17.67 -0.29
N SER A 237 -0.86 17.20 -1.49
CA SER A 237 -1.57 17.97 -2.51
C SER A 237 -2.92 18.48 -2.01
N ALA A 238 -3.66 17.64 -1.28
CA ALA A 238 -4.91 18.02 -0.65
C ALA A 238 -4.71 19.13 0.39
N VAL A 239 -3.79 18.95 1.33
CA VAL A 239 -3.54 19.96 2.38
C VAL A 239 -3.01 21.27 1.79
N THR A 240 -2.16 21.26 0.76
CA THR A 240 -1.74 22.48 0.07
C THR A 240 -2.94 23.23 -0.51
N THR A 241 -3.86 22.50 -1.17
CA THR A 241 -5.10 23.07 -1.70
C THR A 241 -5.97 23.68 -0.60
N LEU A 242 -6.06 23.01 0.56
CA LEU A 242 -6.76 23.52 1.74
C LEU A 242 -6.14 24.81 2.28
N VAL A 243 -4.81 24.84 2.44
CA VAL A 243 -4.08 26.03 2.90
C VAL A 243 -4.36 27.22 1.98
N ASP A 244 -4.35 27.00 0.66
CA ASP A 244 -4.64 28.05 -0.31
C ASP A 244 -6.10 28.53 -0.25
N ALA A 245 -7.06 27.61 -0.04
CA ALA A 245 -8.45 27.97 0.15
C ALA A 245 -8.68 28.83 1.41
N VAL A 246 -8.07 28.46 2.53
CA VAL A 246 -8.17 29.23 3.79
C VAL A 246 -7.48 30.59 3.65
N ARG A 247 -6.31 30.66 3.00
CA ARG A 247 -5.64 31.92 2.69
C ARG A 247 -6.48 32.84 1.82
N ARG A 248 -7.17 32.31 0.81
CA ARG A 248 -8.10 33.08 -0.03
C ARG A 248 -9.27 33.61 0.80
N ALA A 249 -9.81 32.81 1.71
CA ALA A 249 -10.85 33.25 2.64
C ALA A 249 -10.35 34.39 3.54
N ARG A 250 -9.15 34.25 4.16
CA ARG A 250 -8.56 35.31 4.99
C ARG A 250 -8.41 36.61 4.23
N ARG A 251 -7.84 36.56 3.01
CA ARG A 251 -7.69 37.73 2.14
C ARG A 251 -9.02 38.38 1.74
N ARG A 252 -10.13 37.64 1.68
CA ARG A 252 -11.47 38.22 1.44
C ARG A 252 -11.95 38.99 2.66
N VAL A 253 -11.79 38.42 3.85
CA VAL A 253 -12.17 39.06 5.12
C VAL A 253 -11.34 40.32 5.35
N GLU A 254 -10.01 40.26 5.17
CA GLU A 254 -9.11 41.40 5.35
C GLU A 254 -9.41 42.55 4.38
N ARG A 255 -9.70 42.24 3.11
CA ARG A 255 -10.13 43.27 2.14
C ARG A 255 -11.43 43.93 2.55
N ARG A 256 -12.39 43.18 3.10
CA ARG A 256 -13.66 43.76 3.57
C ARG A 256 -13.45 44.60 4.83
N LEU A 257 -12.64 44.12 5.77
CA LEU A 257 -12.30 44.85 6.98
C LEU A 257 -11.65 46.21 6.66
N ALA A 258 -10.68 46.22 5.74
CA ALA A 258 -10.02 47.44 5.28
C ALA A 258 -10.96 48.42 4.53
N ALA A 259 -12.04 47.93 3.94
CA ALA A 259 -13.07 48.76 3.31
C ALA A 259 -14.20 49.21 4.27
N THR A 260 -14.16 48.74 5.52
CA THR A 260 -15.12 49.08 6.58
C THR A 260 -14.50 50.00 7.64
N ALA A 261 -13.16 50.08 7.67
CA ALA A 261 -12.37 51.05 8.43
C ALA A 261 -12.34 52.41 7.72
#